data_AF-A0A7Y6NFY7-F1
#
_entry.id   AF-A0A7Y6NFY7-F1
#
_cell.length_a   1.000
_cell.length_b   1.000
_cell.length_c   1.000
_cell.angle_alpha   90.00
_cell.angle_beta   90.00
_cell.angle_gamma   90.00
#
_symmetry.space_group_name_H-M   'P 1'
#
loop_
_entity.id
_entity.type
_entity.pdbx_description
1 polymer ?
#
loop_
_entity_poly.entity_id
_entity_poly.type
_entity_poly.pdbx_seq_one_letter_code
_entity_poly.pdbx_strand_id
1 'polypeptide(L)'
;MSKIKAAVLDVLSDGQWHLMADIFDQVCKRCRTNRLNVANVINTLSGGHHIIKEHVDNQYGVCRYRMKDTAAGFGVSTHMASLNELLKTARGQHAPH
;
A
#
# COMPACT_ATOMS: atom_id res chain seq x y z
N MET A 1 -1.53 -19.66 -10.22
CA MET A 1 -1.80 -18.26 -9.77
C MET A 1 -3.29 -18.08 -9.57
N SER A 2 -3.74 -17.56 -8.42
CA SER A 2 -5.19 -17.32 -8.16
C SER A 2 -5.72 -16.17 -9.01
N LYS A 3 -6.78 -16.41 -9.79
CA LYS A 3 -7.45 -15.41 -10.65
C LYS A 3 -7.83 -14.13 -9.89
N ILE A 4 -8.25 -14.26 -8.63
CA ILE A 4 -8.62 -13.15 -7.74
C ILE A 4 -7.42 -12.26 -7.42
N LYS A 5 -6.24 -12.84 -7.17
CA LYS A 5 -5.01 -12.09 -6.88
C LYS A 5 -4.62 -11.22 -8.09
N ALA A 6 -4.66 -11.79 -9.29
CA ALA A 6 -4.37 -11.05 -10.51
C ALA A 6 -5.37 -9.91 -10.72
N ALA A 7 -6.66 -10.15 -10.52
CA ALA A 7 -7.69 -9.13 -10.66
C ALA A 7 -7.55 -7.98 -9.62
N VAL A 8 -7.21 -8.30 -8.37
CA VAL A 8 -6.95 -7.28 -7.35
C VAL A 8 -5.73 -6.43 -7.71
N LEU A 9 -4.65 -7.06 -8.18
CA LEU A 9 -3.46 -6.33 -8.61
C LEU A 9 -3.74 -5.46 -9.83
N ASP A 10 -4.51 -5.95 -10.81
CA ASP A 10 -4.90 -5.22 -12.02
C ASP A 10 -5.71 -3.96 -11.69
N VAL A 11 -6.67 -4.06 -10.76
CA VAL A 11 -7.44 -2.89 -10.27
C VAL A 11 -6.54 -1.87 -9.58
N LEU A 12 -5.52 -2.32 -8.86
CA LEU A 12 -4.60 -1.45 -8.12
C LEU A 12 -3.37 -1.01 -8.96
N SER A 13 -3.23 -1.49 -10.19
CA SER A 13 -2.11 -1.17 -11.09
C SER A 13 -2.11 0.28 -11.56
N ASP A 14 -3.25 0.98 -11.43
CA ASP A 14 -3.38 2.42 -11.74
C ASP A 14 -2.60 3.31 -10.74
N GLY A 15 -2.14 2.74 -9.62
CA GLY A 15 -1.38 3.46 -8.59
C GLY A 15 -2.23 4.41 -7.73
N GLN A 16 -3.52 4.53 -8.03
CA GLN A 16 -4.48 5.32 -7.27
C GLN A 16 -4.96 4.60 -6.01
N TRP A 17 -5.57 5.37 -5.12
CA TRP A 17 -6.22 4.85 -3.93
C TRP A 17 -7.64 4.40 -4.24
N HIS A 18 -7.94 3.14 -3.93
CA HIS A 18 -9.27 2.57 -4.11
C HIS A 18 -9.89 2.19 -2.76
N LEU A 19 -11.16 2.52 -2.58
CA LEU A 19 -11.92 2.09 -1.42
C LEU A 19 -12.16 0.58 -1.46
N MET A 20 -12.23 -0.06 -0.30
CA MET A 20 -12.48 -1.51 -0.22
C MET A 20 -13.77 -1.92 -0.94
N ALA A 21 -14.82 -1.08 -0.85
CA ALA A 21 -16.10 -1.33 -1.51
C ALA A 21 -15.97 -1.35 -3.04
N ASP A 22 -15.14 -0.47 -3.60
CA ASP A 22 -14.92 -0.35 -5.05
C ASP A 22 -14.16 -1.56 -5.58
N ILE A 23 -13.10 -1.96 -4.87
CA ILE A 23 -12.32 -3.17 -5.17
C ILE A 23 -13.23 -4.40 -5.11
N PHE A 24 -14.10 -4.49 -4.09
CA PHE A 24 -15.05 -5.59 -3.98
C PHE A 24 -16.01 -5.62 -5.16
N ASP A 25 -16.60 -4.51 -5.55
CA ASP A 25 -17.55 -4.48 -6.66
C ASP A 25 -16.89 -4.92 -7.98
N GLN A 26 -15.73 -4.36 -8.31
CA GLN A 26 -15.01 -4.67 -9.54
C GLN A 26 -14.51 -6.12 -9.57
N VAL A 27 -13.86 -6.60 -8.50
CA VAL A 27 -13.29 -7.95 -8.44
C VAL A 27 -14.37 -9.02 -8.31
N CYS A 28 -15.44 -8.76 -7.54
CA CYS A 28 -16.59 -9.67 -7.43
C CYS A 28 -17.26 -9.86 -8.79
N LYS A 29 -17.51 -8.76 -9.53
CA LYS A 29 -18.09 -8.82 -10.88
C LYS A 29 -17.18 -9.56 -11.86
N ARG A 30 -15.87 -9.27 -11.86
CA ARG A 30 -14.92 -9.83 -12.82
C ARG A 30 -14.57 -11.30 -12.57
N CYS A 31 -14.46 -11.70 -11.30
CA CYS A 31 -14.09 -13.07 -10.92
C CYS A 31 -15.29 -13.94 -10.50
N ARG A 32 -16.52 -13.42 -10.49
CA ARG A 32 -17.74 -14.09 -9.98
C ARG A 32 -17.49 -14.78 -8.63
N THR A 33 -16.93 -14.04 -7.68
CA THR A 33 -16.50 -14.58 -6.38
C THR A 33 -17.10 -13.83 -5.21
N ASN A 34 -17.10 -14.43 -4.02
CA ASN A 34 -17.65 -13.80 -2.82
C ASN A 34 -16.69 -12.76 -2.23
N ARG A 35 -17.27 -11.72 -1.61
CA ARG A 35 -16.53 -10.65 -0.91
C ARG A 35 -15.53 -11.21 0.11
N LEU A 36 -15.89 -12.30 0.80
CA LEU A 36 -15.02 -12.97 1.79
C LEU A 36 -13.71 -13.48 1.16
N ASN A 37 -13.78 -14.07 -0.05
CA ASN A 37 -12.60 -14.54 -0.76
C ASN A 37 -11.71 -13.37 -1.19
N VAL A 38 -12.32 -12.27 -1.65
CA VAL A 38 -11.58 -11.05 -2.01
C VAL A 38 -10.91 -10.45 -0.77
N ALA A 39 -11.60 -10.40 0.37
CA ALA A 39 -11.06 -9.91 1.63
C ALA A 39 -9.87 -10.75 2.12
N ASN A 40 -9.96 -12.08 2.03
CA ASN A 40 -8.84 -12.97 2.35
C ASN A 40 -7.63 -12.70 1.45
N VAL A 41 -7.84 -12.54 0.15
CA VAL A 41 -6.75 -12.23 -0.80
C VAL A 41 -6.13 -10.87 -0.51
N ILE A 42 -6.94 -9.85 -0.21
CA ILE A 42 -6.45 -8.52 0.20
C ILE A 42 -5.61 -8.63 1.49
N ASN A 43 -6.08 -9.38 2.50
CA ASN A 43 -5.29 -9.61 3.72
C ASN A 43 -3.97 -10.33 3.44
N THR A 44 -3.96 -11.36 2.58
CA THR A 44 -2.72 -12.03 2.16
C THR A 44 -1.79 -11.09 1.40
N LEU A 45 -2.31 -10.24 0.51
CA LEU A 45 -1.52 -9.28 -0.25
C LEU A 45 -0.94 -8.18 0.64
N SER A 46 -1.72 -7.71 1.62
CA SER A 46 -1.30 -6.75 2.63
C SER A 46 -0.22 -7.35 3.54
N GLY A 47 -0.41 -8.60 4.00
CA GLY A 47 0.60 -9.33 4.78
C GLY A 47 1.88 -9.63 3.99
N GLY A 48 1.75 -9.80 2.67
CA GLY A 48 2.88 -9.94 1.75
C GLY A 48 3.52 -8.62 1.31
N HIS A 49 3.14 -7.47 1.88
CA HIS A 49 3.64 -6.13 1.52
C HIS A 49 3.46 -5.71 0.05
N HIS A 50 2.53 -6.34 -0.69
CA HIS A 50 2.25 -5.98 -2.09
C HIS A 50 1.34 -4.75 -2.23
N ILE A 51 0.54 -4.49 -1.19
CA ILE A 51 -0.44 -3.39 -1.15
C ILE A 51 -0.36 -2.65 0.18
N ILE A 52 -0.69 -1.37 0.16
CA ILE A 52 -0.76 -0.51 1.35
C ILE A 52 -2.23 -0.33 1.73
N LYS A 53 -2.54 -0.48 3.02
CA LYS A 53 -3.85 -0.19 3.60
C LYS A 53 -3.76 1.11 4.40
N GLU A 54 -4.71 2.01 4.18
CA GLU A 54 -4.85 3.24 4.96
C GLU A 54 -6.30 3.42 5.42
N HIS A 55 -6.48 3.87 6.65
CA HIS A 55 -7.80 4.17 7.20
C HIS A 55 -8.18 5.60 6.82
N VAL A 56 -9.42 5.82 6.40
CA VAL A 56 -9.92 7.14 6.07
C VAL A 56 -10.47 7.77 7.36
N ASP A 57 -9.75 8.73 7.95
CA ASP A 57 -10.07 9.38 9.23
C ASP A 57 -11.51 9.91 9.34
N ASN A 58 -12.15 10.25 8.22
CA ASN A 58 -13.48 10.86 8.20
C ASN A 58 -14.65 9.86 8.05
N GLN A 59 -14.39 8.56 7.92
CA GLN A 59 -15.44 7.54 7.85
C GLN A 59 -15.03 6.31 8.66
N TYR A 60 -15.66 6.15 9.82
CA TYR A 60 -15.47 4.99 10.70
C TYR A 60 -15.57 3.68 9.90
N GLY A 61 -14.48 2.92 9.86
CA GLY A 61 -14.42 1.61 9.23
C GLY A 61 -14.12 1.61 7.72
N VAL A 62 -13.87 2.77 7.09
CA VAL A 62 -13.55 2.83 5.66
C VAL A 62 -12.04 2.78 5.44
N CYS A 63 -11.61 1.75 4.72
CA CYS A 63 -10.22 1.53 4.35
C CYS A 63 -10.02 1.78 2.85
N ARG A 64 -8.94 2.47 2.52
CA ARG A 64 -8.44 2.62 1.14
C ARG A 64 -7.17 1.80 0.95
N TYR A 65 -7.00 1.28 -0.25
CA TYR A 65 -5.89 0.43 -0.64
C TYR A 65 -5.23 0.98 -1.90
N ARG A 66 -3.90 0.86 -1.97
CA ARG A 66 -3.13 1.13 -3.19
C ARG A 66 -2.04 0.07 -3.38
N MET A 67 -1.57 -0.11 -4.61
CA MET A 67 -0.37 -0.90 -4.85
C MET A 67 0.82 -0.23 -4.16
N LYS A 68 1.67 -1.03 -3.51
CA LYS A 68 2.92 -0.49 -2.97
C LYS A 68 3.84 -0.21 -4.14
N ASP A 69 4.25 1.05 -4.30
CA ASP A 69 5.24 1.40 -5.30
C ASP A 69 6.55 0.69 -4.96
N THR A 70 6.96 -0.26 -5.80
CA THR A 70 8.20 -1.01 -5.61
C THR A 70 9.45 -0.12 -5.64
N ALA A 71 9.34 1.15 -6.05
CA ALA A 71 10.44 2.12 -5.98
C ALA A 71 10.64 2.70 -4.56
N ALA A 72 9.62 2.64 -3.69
CA ALA A 72 9.74 3.08 -2.30
C ALA A 72 10.07 1.87 -1.41
N GLY A 73 11.36 1.56 -1.36
CA GLY A 73 11.94 0.55 -0.49
C GLY A 73 11.44 0.63 0.95
N PHE A 74 11.41 -0.53 1.61
CA PHE A 74 11.11 -0.70 3.02
C PHE A 74 11.63 0.46 3.91
N GLY A 75 10.75 1.05 4.72
CA GLY A 75 11.14 1.74 5.95
C GLY A 75 11.52 3.21 5.87
N VAL A 76 11.54 3.84 4.68
CA VAL A 76 11.78 5.29 4.61
C VAL A 76 10.46 6.03 4.62
N SER A 77 9.83 6.13 5.81
CA SER A 77 8.91 7.24 6.06
C SER A 77 9.63 8.52 5.63
N THR A 78 8.96 9.44 4.94
CA THR A 78 9.54 10.73 4.50
C THR A 78 10.27 11.48 5.63
N HIS A 79 9.85 11.22 6.87
CA HIS A 79 10.50 11.63 8.12
C HIS A 79 11.94 11.10 8.31
N MET A 80 12.22 9.84 7.97
CA MET A 80 13.56 9.21 8.08
C MET A 80 14.53 9.73 7.01
N ALA A 81 14.04 10.02 5.80
CA ALA A 81 14.87 10.63 4.75
C ALA A 81 15.37 12.02 5.19
N SER A 82 14.49 12.84 5.79
CA SER A 82 14.86 14.16 6.33
C SER A 82 15.81 14.06 7.53
N LEU A 83 15.62 13.08 8.42
CA LEU A 83 16.53 12.87 9.54
C LEU A 83 17.93 12.46 9.08
N ASN A 84 18.05 11.62 8.05
CA ASN A 84 19.35 11.18 7.54
C ASN A 84 20.10 12.32 6.83
N GLU A 85 19.38 13.22 6.13
CA GLU A 85 19.96 14.45 5.58
C GLU A 85 20.44 15.41 6.69
N LEU A 86 19.66 15.57 7.77
CA LEU A 86 20.07 16.36 8.93
C LEU A 86 21.30 15.76 9.64
N LEU A 87 21.34 14.43 9.80
CA LEU A 87 22.48 13.72 10.41
C LEU A 87 23.74 13.80 9.54
N LYS A 88 23.60 13.74 8.21
CA LYS A 88 24.70 13.98 7.27
C LYS A 88 25.24 15.40 7.40
N THR A 89 24.35 16.39 7.50
CA THR A 89 24.72 17.80 7.67
C THR A 89 25.45 18.03 9.00
N ALA A 90 25.01 17.41 10.09
CA ALA A 90 25.69 17.49 11.39
C ALA A 90 27.07 16.78 11.40
N ARG A 91 27.21 15.64 10.70
CA ARG A 91 28.50 14.93 10.59
C ARG A 91 29.52 15.65 9.70
N GLY A 92 29.07 16.46 8.74
CA GLY A 92 29.95 17.26 7.89
C GLY A 92 30.60 18.45 8.60
N GLN A 93 30.13 18.84 9.78
CA GLN A 93 30.65 20.00 10.53
C GLN A 93 31.71 19.66 11.59
N HIS A 94 32.06 18.39 11.77
CA HIS A 94 33.21 17.97 12.58
C HIS A 94 34.39 17.56 11.69
N ALA A 95 34.90 18.49 10.90
CA ALA A 95 36.28 18.40 10.43
C ALA A 95 37.18 18.93 11.58
N PRO A 96 38.09 18.13 12.14
CA PRO A 96 39.00 18.60 13.18
C PRO A 96 39.96 19.61 12.55
N HIS A 97 40.00 20.81 13.13
CA HIS A 97 41.06 21.79 12.94
C HIS A 97 42.29 21.39 13.76
#